data_AF-A0A2J8WKG4-F1
#
_entry.id   AF-A0A2J8WKG4-F1
#
_cell.length_a   1.000
_cell.length_b   1.000
_cell.length_c   1.000
_cell.angle_alpha   90.00
_cell.angle_beta   90.00
_cell.angle_gamma   90.00
#
_symmetry.space_group_name_H-M   'P 1'
#
loop_
_entity.id
_entity.type
_entity.pdbx_description
1 polymer ?
#
loop_
_entity_poly.entity_id
_entity_poly.type
_entity_poly.pdbx_seq_one_letter_code
_entity_poly.pdbx_strand_id
1 'polypeptide(L)'
;MVKECKHCNIVAYFGSYLSREKLWICMEYCGGGSLQDIYHVTGPLSELQIAYVCRETLQGLAYLHTKGKMHRDIKGANILLTDHGDVKLADFGVAAKITATIAKRKSF
;
A
#
# COMPACT_ATOMS: atom_id res chain seq x y z
N MET A 1 -0.65 -11.63 2.15
CA MET A 1 -1.81 -10.71 2.25
C MET A 1 -2.16 -10.05 0.92
N VAL A 2 -1.16 -9.55 0.17
CA VAL A 2 -1.35 -8.81 -1.09
C VAL A 2 -1.90 -9.69 -2.23
N LYS A 3 -1.55 -10.97 -2.31
CA LYS A 3 -2.01 -11.92 -3.36
C LYS A 3 -3.55 -12.01 -3.52
N GLU A 4 -4.30 -11.72 -2.47
CA GLU A 4 -5.77 -11.79 -2.45
C GLU A 4 -6.45 -10.42 -2.62
N CYS A 5 -5.68 -9.33 -2.68
CA CYS A 5 -6.20 -7.98 -2.80
C CYS A 5 -6.14 -7.55 -4.28
N LYS A 6 -7.30 -7.47 -4.93
CA LYS A 6 -7.43 -6.99 -6.31
C LYS A 6 -8.36 -5.78 -6.31
N HIS A 7 -7.77 -4.59 -6.41
CA HIS A 7 -8.48 -3.32 -6.41
C HIS A 7 -7.65 -2.28 -7.16
N CYS A 8 -8.28 -1.32 -7.84
CA CYS A 8 -7.57 -0.30 -8.62
C CYS A 8 -6.62 0.54 -7.76
N ASN A 9 -7.01 0.88 -6.52
CA ASN A 9 -6.18 1.64 -5.58
C ASN A 9 -5.27 0.80 -4.67
N ILE A 10 -4.98 -0.45 -5.02
CA ILE A 10 -4.00 -1.29 -4.33
C ILE A 10 -2.95 -1.71 -5.34
N VAL A 11 -1.67 -1.57 -4.99
CA VAL A 11 -0.57 -2.00 -5.86
C VAL A 11 -0.73 -3.48 -6.21
N ALA A 12 -0.78 -3.81 -7.51
CA ALA A 12 -1.01 -5.19 -7.92
C ALA A 12 0.20 -6.07 -7.58
N TYR A 13 -0.06 -7.26 -7.03
CA TYR A 13 0.98 -8.26 -6.77
C TYR A 13 1.05 -9.26 -7.91
N PHE A 14 2.26 -9.47 -8.46
CA PHE A 14 2.50 -10.40 -9.55
C PHE A 14 3.11 -11.72 -9.07
N GLY A 15 4.01 -11.68 -8.08
CA GLY A 15 4.67 -12.89 -7.62
C GLY A 15 5.77 -12.63 -6.60
N SER A 16 6.33 -13.71 -6.06
CA SER A 16 7.49 -13.65 -5.17
C SER A 16 8.43 -14.80 -5.49
N TYR A 17 9.73 -14.50 -5.46
CA TYR A 17 10.78 -15.45 -5.83
C TYR A 17 11.85 -15.46 -4.74
N LEU A 18 12.25 -16.65 -4.29
CA LEU A 18 13.35 -16.80 -3.35
C LEU A 18 14.58 -17.28 -4.11
N SER A 19 15.65 -16.48 -4.10
CA SER A 19 16.90 -16.83 -4.78
C SER A 19 18.09 -16.38 -3.95
N ARG A 20 19.01 -17.31 -3.66
CA ARG A 20 20.22 -17.06 -2.84
C ARG A 20 19.89 -16.32 -1.54
N GLU A 21 18.90 -16.82 -0.81
CA GLU A 21 18.40 -16.25 0.47
C GLU A 21 17.80 -14.83 0.37
N LYS A 22 17.63 -14.29 -0.84
CA LYS A 22 16.95 -13.01 -1.07
C LYS A 22 15.52 -13.25 -1.55
N LEU A 23 14.56 -12.67 -0.83
CA LEU A 23 13.15 -12.65 -1.23
C LEU A 23 12.91 -11.47 -2.17
N TRP A 24 12.47 -11.78 -3.38
CA TRP A 24 12.03 -10.82 -4.39
C TRP A 24 10.51 -10.78 -4.39
N ILE A 25 9.93 -9.58 -4.38
CA ILE A 25 8.48 -9.38 -4.46
C ILE A 25 8.22 -8.53 -5.71
N CYS A 26 7.57 -9.13 -6.70
CA CYS A 26 7.22 -8.48 -7.96
C CYS A 26 5.81 -7.87 -7.84
N MET A 27 5.72 -6.57 -8.09
CA MET A 27 4.49 -5.80 -8.00
C MET A 27 4.40 -4.79 -9.16
N GLU A 28 3.21 -4.20 -9.33
CA GLU A 28 2.95 -3.11 -10.27
C GLU A 28 3.95 -1.97 -10.09
N TYR A 29 4.50 -1.49 -11.21
CA TYR A 29 5.40 -0.35 -11.22
C TYR A 29 4.59 0.96 -11.22
N CYS A 30 4.91 1.84 -10.27
CA CYS A 30 4.28 3.14 -10.10
C CYS A 30 5.31 4.23 -10.44
N GLY A 31 5.40 4.63 -11.71
CA GLY A 31 6.45 5.51 -12.21
C GLY A 31 6.44 6.94 -11.66
N GLY A 32 5.31 7.39 -11.12
CA GLY A 32 5.19 8.66 -10.40
C GLY A 32 5.85 8.67 -9.02
N GLY A 33 6.30 7.52 -8.50
CA GLY A 33 6.93 7.42 -7.19
C GLY A 33 5.94 7.57 -6.04
N SER A 34 6.45 7.80 -4.83
CA SER A 34 5.60 8.04 -3.67
C SER A 34 5.17 9.51 -3.57
N LEU A 35 4.04 9.78 -2.92
CA LEU A 35 3.64 11.16 -2.63
C LEU A 35 4.69 11.89 -1.80
N GLN A 36 5.42 11.16 -0.94
CA GLN A 36 6.54 11.72 -0.20
C GLN A 36 7.63 12.27 -1.13
N ASP A 37 8.03 11.51 -2.13
CA ASP A 37 9.04 11.96 -3.12
C ASP A 37 8.53 13.19 -3.86
N ILE A 38 7.25 13.20 -4.24
CA ILE A 38 6.61 14.30 -4.97
C ILE A 38 6.65 15.59 -4.15
N TYR A 39 6.08 15.62 -2.94
CA TYR A 39 5.99 16.88 -2.20
C TYR A 39 7.34 17.38 -1.67
N HIS A 40 8.37 16.52 -1.60
CA HIS A 40 9.73 16.97 -1.32
C HIS A 40 10.34 17.77 -2.49
N VAL A 41 9.94 17.46 -3.73
CA VAL A 41 10.44 18.13 -4.94
C VAL A 41 9.55 19.30 -5.33
N THR A 42 8.23 19.12 -5.32
CA THR A 42 7.27 20.12 -5.81
C THR A 42 6.81 21.11 -4.75
N GLY A 43 7.09 20.83 -3.48
CA GLY A 43 6.46 21.51 -2.35
C GLY A 43 5.05 20.99 -2.06
N PRO A 44 4.29 21.69 -1.20
CA PRO A 44 2.96 21.24 -0.77
C PRO A 44 1.98 21.02 -1.91
N LEU A 45 1.13 20.00 -1.76
CA LEU A 45 0.02 19.74 -2.68
C LEU A 45 -1.09 20.78 -2.49
N SER A 46 -1.78 21.13 -3.57
CA SER A 46 -3.02 21.92 -3.50
C SER A 46 -4.15 21.13 -2.83
N GLU A 47 -5.15 21.83 -2.30
CA GLU A 47 -6.30 21.22 -1.65
C GLU A 47 -7.04 20.22 -2.57
N LEU A 48 -7.18 20.54 -3.85
CA LEU A 48 -7.81 19.64 -4.83
C LEU A 48 -6.99 18.36 -5.05
N GLN A 49 -5.65 18.46 -5.09
CA GLN A 49 -4.78 17.29 -5.20
C GLN A 49 -4.86 16.43 -3.93
N ILE A 50 -4.90 17.05 -2.75
CA ILE A 50 -5.10 16.35 -1.47
C ILE A 50 -6.44 15.63 -1.48
N ALA A 51 -7.53 16.31 -1.86
CA ALA A 51 -8.87 15.73 -1.94
C ALA A 51 -8.93 14.52 -2.88
N TYR A 52 -8.30 14.61 -4.06
CA TYR A 52 -8.17 13.50 -4.99
C TYR A 52 -7.45 12.30 -4.35
N VAL A 53 -6.25 12.52 -3.81
CA VAL A 53 -5.47 11.47 -3.13
C VAL A 53 -6.26 10.82 -1.99
N CYS A 54 -6.92 11.63 -1.16
CA CYS A 54 -7.73 11.14 -0.05
C CYS A 54 -8.87 10.26 -0.53
N ARG A 55 -9.61 10.69 -1.56
CA ARG A 55 -10.71 9.90 -2.15
C ARG A 55 -10.22 8.53 -2.61
N GLU A 56 -9.16 8.49 -3.40
CA GLU A 56 -8.62 7.23 -3.94
C GLU A 56 -8.03 6.32 -2.85
N THR A 57 -7.35 6.92 -1.88
CA THR A 57 -6.83 6.19 -0.70
C THR A 57 -7.97 5.57 0.11
N LEU A 58 -9.06 6.31 0.33
CA LEU A 58 -10.24 5.83 1.05
C LEU A 58 -10.95 4.70 0.30
N GLN A 59 -10.97 4.72 -1.03
CA GLN A 59 -11.51 3.60 -1.82
C GLN A 59 -10.68 2.32 -1.61
N GLY A 60 -9.34 2.42 -1.65
CA GLY A 60 -8.45 1.30 -1.34
C GLY A 60 -8.61 0.77 0.09
N LEU A 61 -8.73 1.68 1.07
CA LEU A 61 -8.97 1.32 2.47
C LEU A 61 -10.34 0.67 2.69
N ALA A 62 -11.40 1.21 2.08
CA ALA A 62 -12.74 0.64 2.13
C ALA A 62 -12.72 -0.81 1.62
N TYR A 63 -12.07 -1.05 0.48
CA TYR A 63 -11.86 -2.41 -0.04
C TYR A 63 -11.12 -3.30 0.97
N LEU A 64 -10.00 -2.86 1.55
CA LEU A 64 -9.24 -3.65 2.53
C LEU A 64 -10.09 -4.00 3.76
N HIS A 65 -10.88 -3.04 4.24
CA HIS A 65 -11.75 -3.22 5.39
C HIS A 65 -12.87 -4.24 5.09
N THR A 66 -13.42 -4.27 3.87
CA THR A 66 -14.37 -5.34 3.47
C THR A 66 -13.75 -6.74 3.51
N LYS A 67 -12.41 -6.83 3.42
CA LYS A 67 -11.64 -8.09 3.54
C LYS A 67 -11.13 -8.36 4.96
N GLY A 68 -11.55 -7.56 5.95
CA GLY A 68 -11.10 -7.69 7.35
C GLY A 68 -9.60 -7.40 7.55
N LYS A 69 -9.01 -6.59 6.67
CA LYS A 69 -7.57 -6.25 6.67
C LYS A 69 -7.41 -4.77 7.01
N MET A 70 -6.44 -4.42 7.85
CA MET A 70 -6.05 -3.04 8.13
C MET A 70 -4.64 -2.78 7.58
N HIS A 71 -4.42 -1.64 6.92
CA HIS A 71 -3.11 -1.29 6.37
C HIS A 71 -2.08 -0.95 7.47
N ARG A 72 -2.49 -0.19 8.49
CA ARG A 72 -1.70 0.21 9.68
C ARG A 72 -0.49 1.12 9.47
N ASP A 73 -0.17 1.51 8.24
CA ASP A 73 0.97 2.38 7.94
C ASP A 73 0.65 3.33 6.77
N ILE A 74 -0.45 4.07 6.90
CA ILE A 74 -0.87 5.05 5.89
C ILE A 74 -0.06 6.33 6.08
N LYS A 75 0.77 6.65 5.09
CA LYS A 75 1.65 7.82 5.02
C LYS A 75 2.08 8.08 3.58
N GLY A 76 2.66 9.26 3.31
CA GLY A 76 3.07 9.68 1.96
C GLY A 76 4.01 8.70 1.24
N ALA A 77 4.93 8.04 1.96
CA ALA A 77 5.82 7.02 1.38
C ALA A 77 5.09 5.76 0.86
N ASN A 78 3.91 5.46 1.38
CA ASN A 78 3.15 4.24 1.07
C ASN A 78 1.96 4.50 0.14
N ILE A 79 1.83 5.74 -0.35
CA ILE A 79 0.85 6.13 -1.37
C ILE A 79 1.62 6.45 -2.63
N LEU A 80 1.52 5.58 -3.63
CA LEU A 80 2.25 5.68 -4.88
C LEU A 80 1.37 6.23 -6.00
N LEU A 81 1.99 6.83 -7.02
CA LEU A 81 1.32 7.26 -8.25
C LEU A 81 1.83 6.48 -9.47
N THR A 82 0.92 6.06 -10.34
CA THR A 82 1.27 5.59 -11.68
C THR A 82 1.63 6.77 -12.59
N ASP A 83 2.22 6.50 -13.76
CA ASP A 83 2.48 7.52 -14.78
C ASP A 83 1.20 8.18 -15.32
N HIS A 84 0.05 7.54 -15.11
CA HIS A 84 -1.27 8.06 -15.48
C HIS A 84 -1.95 8.85 -14.34
N GLY A 85 -1.31 8.96 -13.18
CA GLY A 85 -1.85 9.67 -12.02
C GLY A 85 -2.82 8.85 -11.15
N ASP A 86 -2.84 7.52 -11.32
CA ASP A 86 -3.63 6.64 -10.45
C ASP A 86 -2.95 6.49 -9.09
N VAL A 87 -3.74 6.52 -8.03
CA VAL A 87 -3.25 6.36 -6.65
C VAL A 87 -3.27 4.89 -6.25
N LYS A 88 -2.13 4.38 -5.76
CA LYS A 88 -1.92 2.99 -5.34
C LYS A 88 -1.42 2.92 -3.90
N LEU A 89 -2.14 2.18 -3.05
CA LEU A 89 -1.65 1.84 -1.71
C LEU A 89 -0.62 0.72 -1.80
N ALA A 90 0.54 0.95 -1.19
CA ALA A 90 1.69 0.05 -1.16
C ALA A 90 2.17 -0.22 0.27
N ASP A 91 3.18 -1.09 0.39
CA ASP A 91 3.77 -1.53 1.66
C ASP A 91 2.77 -1.99 2.72
N PHE A 92 2.32 -3.24 2.53
CA PHE A 92 1.48 -3.93 3.50
C PHE A 92 2.28 -4.71 4.56
N GLY A 93 3.56 -4.39 4.79
CA GLY A 93 4.47 -5.16 5.65
C GLY A 93 3.97 -5.34 7.10
N VAL A 94 3.11 -4.43 7.58
CA VAL A 94 2.56 -4.43 8.96
C VAL A 94 1.09 -4.86 9.01
N ALA A 95 0.49 -5.20 7.87
CA ALA A 95 -0.90 -5.60 7.79
C ALA A 95 -1.05 -7.06 8.27
N ALA A 96 -0.93 -7.23 9.58
CA ALA A 96 -1.27 -8.47 10.26
C ALA A 96 -2.76 -8.71 10.07
N LYS A 97 -3.14 -9.93 9.65
CA LYS A 97 -4.49 -10.42 9.91
C LYS A 97 -4.76 -10.18 11.40
N ILE A 98 -5.90 -9.55 11.72
CA ILE A 98 -6.37 -9.35 13.11
C ILE A 98 -6.43 -10.69 13.88
N THR A 99 -6.32 -11.82 13.19
CA THR A 99 -6.26 -13.18 13.73
C THR A 99 -4.93 -13.58 14.39
N ALA A 100 -3.79 -12.94 14.11
CA ALA A 100 -2.48 -13.44 14.61
C ALA A 100 -2.13 -13.02 16.06
N THR A 101 -2.87 -12.07 16.65
CA THR A 101 -2.54 -11.53 17.98
C THR A 101 -2.89 -12.49 19.13
N ILE A 102 -3.66 -13.56 18.90
CA ILE A 102 -3.98 -14.54 19.95
C ILE A 102 -2.88 -15.62 20.10
N ALA A 103 -2.06 -15.87 19.06
CA ALA A 103 -1.10 -16.98 19.09
C ALA A 103 0.26 -16.64 19.73
N LYS A 104 0.57 -15.37 20.02
CA LYS A 104 1.89 -14.95 20.54
C LYS A 104 1.98 -14.78 22.07
N ARG A 105 0.96 -15.18 22.83
CA ARG A 105 1.00 -15.18 24.31
C ARG A 105 1.44 -16.51 24.94
N LYS A 106 2.15 -17.36 24.21
CA LYS A 106 2.79 -18.57 24.75
C LYS A 106 4.22 -18.74 24.24
N SER A 107 5.13 -17.99 24.83
CA SER A 107 6.51 -18.43 25.06
C SER A 107 6.96 -17.78 26.35
N PHE A 108 7.47 -18.63 27.26
CA PHE A 108 7.87 -18.43 28.65
C PHE A 108 8.26 -17.00 29.07
#